data_AF-A0A345DEH4-F1
#
_entry.id   AF-A0A345DEH4-F1
#
_cell.length_a   1.000
_cell.length_b   1.000
_cell.length_c   1.000
_cell.angle_alpha   90.00
_cell.angle_beta   90.00
_cell.angle_gamma   90.00
#
_symmetry.space_group_name_H-M   'P 1'
#
loop_
_entity.id
_entity.type
_entity.pdbx_description
1 polymer ?
#
loop_
_entity_poly.entity_id
_entity_poly.type
_entity_poly.pdbx_seq_one_letter_code
_entity_poly.pdbx_strand_id
1 'polypeptide(L)'
;MNKVAYQNTSQEPQYVGGFLIMPGDTREVYAHDVPGYTAIGVDQSQPVARHIVDVLSDGAEGDVLAAIPSLCDDDLIDLGEREQGGAARKSVLGAISEALLTRGQDKQNPSDEQKPPVEDQEPPVEAPAPIKAKK
;
A
#
# COMPACT_ATOMS: atom_id res chain seq x y z
N MET A 1 8.43 29.55 13.81
CA MET A 1 8.39 30.73 12.91
C MET A 1 9.56 30.64 11.96
N ASN A 2 9.31 30.58 10.65
CA ASN A 2 10.35 30.43 9.63
C ASN A 2 11.01 31.79 9.34
N LYS A 3 12.34 31.87 9.45
CA LYS A 3 13.14 33.07 9.18
C LYS A 3 13.98 32.85 7.93
N VAL A 4 14.14 33.91 7.14
CA VAL A 4 14.81 33.88 5.85
C VAL A 4 15.78 35.05 5.77
N ALA A 5 16.92 34.83 5.13
CA ALA A 5 17.85 35.91 4.83
C ALA A 5 17.25 36.77 3.71
N TYR A 6 16.98 38.03 4.02
CA TYR A 6 16.53 39.02 3.06
C TYR A 6 17.64 40.04 2.82
N GLN A 7 18.05 40.18 1.57
CA GLN A 7 18.97 41.21 1.13
C GLN A 7 18.21 42.37 0.50
N ASN A 8 18.42 43.59 1.00
CA ASN A 8 17.91 44.78 0.34
C ASN A 8 18.80 45.10 -0.86
N THR A 9 18.30 44.81 -2.06
CA THR A 9 18.98 45.10 -3.33
C THR A 9 18.58 46.46 -3.92
N SER A 10 17.70 47.20 -3.26
CA SER A 10 17.31 48.56 -3.63
C SER A 10 18.37 49.59 -3.23
N GLN A 11 18.27 50.80 -3.79
CA GLN A 11 19.11 51.96 -3.44
C GLN A 11 18.57 52.73 -2.21
N GLU A 12 17.39 52.36 -1.72
CA GLU A 12 16.73 53.00 -0.58
C GLU A 12 16.57 52.03 0.60
N PRO A 13 16.54 52.51 1.86
CA PRO A 13 16.23 51.67 3.01
C PRO A 13 14.84 51.05 2.91
N GLN A 14 14.72 49.77 3.26
CA GLN A 14 13.47 49.03 3.20
C GLN A 14 13.06 48.53 4.58
N TYR A 15 11.77 48.59 4.88
CA TYR A 15 11.18 47.98 6.07
C TYR A 15 10.58 46.63 5.72
N VAL A 16 11.03 45.59 6.43
CA VAL A 16 10.49 44.23 6.31
C VAL A 16 10.08 43.74 7.70
N GLY A 17 8.78 43.53 7.89
CA GLY A 17 8.18 43.24 9.19
C GLY A 17 8.38 44.42 10.14
N GLY A 18 9.37 44.33 11.03
CA GLY A 18 9.78 45.38 11.97
C GLY A 18 11.24 45.83 11.82
N PHE A 19 11.98 45.34 10.82
CA PHE A 19 13.40 45.65 10.64
C PHE A 19 13.60 46.65 9.51
N LEU A 20 14.40 47.69 9.77
CA LEU A 20 14.96 48.55 8.74
C LEU A 20 16.24 47.91 8.19
N ILE A 21 16.28 47.69 6.88
CA ILE A 21 17.38 47.06 6.16
C ILE A 21 17.95 48.08 5.17
N MET A 22 19.22 48.44 5.33
CA MET A 22 19.89 49.43 4.47
C MET A 22 20.21 48.82 3.09
N PRO A 23 20.40 49.65 2.05
CA PRO A 23 20.88 49.20 0.74
C PRO A 23 22.14 48.33 0.84
N GLY A 24 22.09 47.13 0.27
CA GLY A 24 23.20 46.16 0.28
C GLY A 24 23.28 45.27 1.52
N ASP A 25 22.59 45.60 2.61
CA ASP A 25 22.58 44.81 3.84
C ASP A 25 21.69 43.57 3.69
N THR A 26 22.07 42.51 4.42
CA THR A 26 21.28 41.28 4.56
C THR A 26 20.87 41.08 6.01
N ARG A 27 19.59 40.80 6.27
CA ARG A 27 19.10 40.47 7.62
C ARG A 27 18.16 39.27 7.60
N GLU A 28 18.12 38.56 8.72
CA GLU A 28 17.12 37.52 8.96
C GLU A 28 15.78 38.14 9.36
N VAL A 29 14.77 37.92 8.53
CA VAL A 29 13.40 38.41 8.72
C VAL A 29 12.43 37.24 8.64
N TYR A 30 11.19 37.42 9.07
CA TYR A 30 10.21 36.35 8.96
C TYR A 30 9.75 36.19 7.51
N ALA A 31 9.60 34.94 7.09
CA ALA A 31 9.23 34.58 5.72
C ALA A 31 7.92 35.23 5.24
N HIS A 32 6.95 35.45 6.13
CA HIS A 32 5.65 36.05 5.78
C HIS A 32 5.71 37.57 5.60
N ASP A 33 6.76 38.22 6.12
CA ASP A 33 6.94 39.67 6.02
C ASP A 33 7.65 40.09 4.74
N VAL A 34 8.33 39.15 4.07
CA VAL A 34 9.07 39.41 2.84
C VAL A 34 8.10 39.46 1.65
N PRO A 35 7.98 40.61 0.95
CA PRO A 35 7.08 40.72 -0.19
C PRO A 35 7.47 39.74 -1.30
N GLY A 36 6.50 38.93 -1.74
CA GLY A 36 6.73 37.94 -2.81
C GLY A 36 7.55 36.72 -2.40
N TYR A 37 7.83 36.52 -1.11
CA TYR A 37 8.48 35.31 -0.64
C TYR A 37 7.58 34.10 -0.86
N THR A 38 7.96 33.31 -1.86
CA THR A 38 7.50 31.93 -2.03
C THR A 38 8.65 31.04 -1.60
N ALA A 39 8.41 30.11 -0.68
CA ALA A 39 9.46 29.19 -0.24
C ALA A 39 10.00 28.41 -1.47
N ILE A 40 11.20 28.79 -1.93
CA ILE A 40 11.89 28.08 -3.00
C ILE A 40 12.31 26.74 -2.37
N GLY A 41 11.62 25.66 -2.72
CA GLY A 41 12.01 24.32 -2.28
C GLY A 41 10.93 23.47 -1.61
N VAL A 42 9.65 23.78 -1.80
CA VAL A 42 8.67 22.69 -1.77
C VAL A 42 8.37 22.36 -3.22
N ASP A 43 9.12 21.38 -3.75
CA ASP A 43 8.70 20.69 -4.95
C ASP A 43 7.30 20.10 -4.65
N GLN A 44 6.26 20.81 -5.10
CA GLN A 44 4.88 20.34 -4.97
C GLN A 44 4.57 19.22 -5.96
N SER A 45 5.56 18.74 -6.73
CA SER A 45 5.44 17.53 -7.52
C SER A 45 5.52 16.26 -6.67
N GLN A 46 5.08 16.31 -5.40
CA GLN A 46 4.76 15.08 -4.69
C GLN A 46 3.65 14.37 -5.48
N PRO A 47 3.88 13.13 -5.94
CA PRO A 47 2.83 12.38 -6.60
C PRO A 47 1.67 12.28 -5.61
N VAL A 48 0.53 12.85 -6.00
CA VAL A 48 -0.73 12.65 -5.29
C VAL A 48 -0.89 11.14 -5.14
N ALA A 49 -1.13 10.66 -3.92
CA ALA A 49 -1.37 9.24 -3.69
C ALA A 49 -2.56 8.80 -4.56
N ARG A 50 -2.29 7.99 -5.60
CA ARG A 50 -3.32 7.40 -6.46
C ARG A 50 -3.66 6.01 -5.95
N HIS A 51 -4.90 5.59 -6.16
CA HIS A 51 -5.30 4.24 -5.81
C HIS A 51 -4.54 3.24 -6.68
N ILE A 52 -4.14 2.08 -6.12
CA ILE A 52 -3.34 1.09 -6.87
C ILE A 52 -4.08 0.60 -8.13
N VAL A 53 -5.41 0.46 -8.04
CA VAL A 53 -6.26 0.09 -9.17
C VAL A 53 -6.22 1.13 -10.29
N ASP A 54 -6.13 2.43 -9.97
CA ASP A 54 -5.99 3.48 -11.00
C ASP A 54 -4.68 3.30 -11.78
N VAL A 55 -3.59 3.04 -11.05
CA VAL A 55 -2.25 2.87 -11.64
C VAL A 55 -2.19 1.64 -12.53
N LEU A 56 -2.80 0.53 -12.09
CA LEU A 56 -2.84 -0.72 -12.87
C LEU A 56 -3.76 -0.61 -14.08
N SER A 57 -4.88 0.10 -13.97
CA SER A 57 -5.80 0.32 -15.10
C SER A 57 -5.12 1.08 -16.24
N ASP A 58 -4.29 2.08 -15.91
CA ASP A 58 -3.50 2.86 -16.87
C ASP A 58 -2.25 2.10 -17.40
N GLY A 59 -1.90 0.97 -16.77
CA GLY A 59 -0.65 0.22 -16.98
C GLY A 59 -0.71 -0.87 -18.05
N ALA A 60 0.47 -1.42 -18.39
CA ALA A 60 0.61 -2.51 -19.34
C ALA A 60 0.03 -3.82 -18.79
N GLU A 61 -0.51 -4.67 -19.66
CA GLU A 61 -1.14 -5.94 -19.28
C GLU A 61 -0.22 -6.85 -18.43
N GLY A 62 1.08 -6.89 -18.76
CA GLY A 62 2.04 -7.70 -18.00
C GLY A 62 2.22 -7.24 -16.55
N ASP A 63 2.21 -5.92 -16.31
CA ASP A 63 2.35 -5.35 -14.97
C ASP A 63 1.10 -5.63 -14.13
N VAL A 64 -0.09 -5.58 -14.77
CA VAL A 64 -1.36 -5.93 -14.13
C VAL A 64 -1.35 -7.40 -13.71
N LEU A 65 -0.98 -8.30 -14.62
CA LEU A 65 -0.92 -9.74 -14.33
C LEU A 65 0.07 -10.06 -13.20
N ALA A 66 1.22 -9.39 -13.16
CA ALA A 66 2.20 -9.56 -12.10
C ALA A 66 1.71 -9.04 -10.73
N ALA A 67 0.83 -8.03 -10.71
CA ALA A 67 0.30 -7.44 -9.49
C ALA A 67 -0.85 -8.25 -8.86
N ILE A 68 -1.68 -8.95 -9.67
CA ILE A 68 -2.87 -9.70 -9.22
C ILE A 68 -2.64 -10.54 -7.95
N PRO A 69 -1.56 -11.35 -7.81
CA PRO A 69 -1.35 -12.18 -6.62
C PRO A 69 -1.23 -11.38 -5.33
N SER A 70 -0.76 -10.13 -5.42
CA SER A 70 -0.51 -9.25 -4.27
C SER A 70 -1.70 -8.36 -3.89
N LEU A 71 -2.70 -8.24 -4.76
CA LEU A 71 -3.88 -7.40 -4.50
C LEU A 71 -4.80 -8.02 -3.46
N CYS A 72 -5.48 -7.19 -2.68
CA CYS A 72 -6.55 -7.67 -1.80
C CYS A 72 -7.83 -7.98 -2.60
N ASP A 73 -8.81 -8.63 -1.97
CA ASP A 73 -10.03 -9.04 -2.67
C ASP A 73 -10.86 -7.83 -3.14
N ASP A 74 -10.92 -6.76 -2.33
CA ASP A 74 -11.62 -5.53 -2.68
C ASP A 74 -10.97 -4.86 -3.91
N ASP A 75 -9.63 -4.81 -3.96
CA ASP A 75 -8.88 -4.28 -5.11
C ASP A 75 -9.06 -5.15 -6.36
N LEU A 76 -9.14 -6.47 -6.22
CA LEU A 76 -9.40 -7.38 -7.33
C LEU A 76 -10.80 -7.21 -7.91
N ILE A 77 -11.80 -6.97 -7.06
CA ILE A 77 -13.17 -6.70 -7.48
C ILE A 77 -13.23 -5.35 -8.23
N ASP A 78 -12.67 -4.27 -7.65
CA ASP A 78 -12.64 -2.94 -8.28
C ASP A 78 -11.87 -2.96 -9.62
N LEU A 79 -10.71 -3.62 -9.66
CA LEU A 79 -9.96 -3.83 -10.90
C LEU A 79 -10.77 -4.61 -11.95
N GLY A 80 -11.51 -5.64 -11.52
CA GLY A 80 -12.39 -6.42 -12.38
C GLY A 80 -13.51 -5.58 -13.00
N GLU A 81 -14.21 -4.77 -12.20
CA GLU A 81 -15.28 -3.89 -12.68
C GLU A 81 -14.76 -2.86 -13.69
N ARG A 82 -13.62 -2.24 -13.41
CA ARG A 82 -13.01 -1.23 -14.28
C ARG A 82 -12.46 -1.82 -15.57
N GLU A 83 -11.85 -3.00 -15.50
CA GLU A 83 -11.34 -3.68 -16.70
C GLU A 83 -12.52 -4.12 -17.59
N GLN A 84 -13.64 -4.57 -17.02
CA GLN A 84 -14.86 -4.88 -17.78
C GLN A 84 -15.49 -3.65 -18.44
N GLY A 85 -15.49 -2.50 -17.77
CA GLY A 85 -15.99 -1.23 -18.30
C GLY A 85 -15.04 -0.50 -19.25
N GLY A 86 -13.77 -0.92 -19.30
CA GLY A 86 -12.69 -0.25 -20.02
C GLY A 86 -12.09 -1.11 -21.14
N ALA A 87 -10.82 -1.47 -21.01
CA ALA A 87 -10.05 -2.15 -22.05
C ALA A 87 -10.47 -3.62 -22.28
N ALA A 88 -11.16 -4.24 -21.32
CA ALA A 88 -11.70 -5.59 -21.39
C ALA A 88 -10.66 -6.65 -21.81
N ARG A 89 -9.43 -6.54 -21.28
CA ARG A 89 -8.33 -7.47 -21.57
C ARG A 89 -8.70 -8.86 -21.02
N LYS A 90 -8.91 -9.81 -21.94
CA LYS A 90 -9.39 -11.16 -21.60
C LYS A 90 -8.46 -11.91 -20.66
N SER A 91 -7.14 -11.76 -20.82
CA SER A 91 -6.16 -12.41 -19.94
C SER A 91 -6.24 -11.86 -18.52
N VAL A 92 -6.39 -10.55 -18.36
CA VAL A 92 -6.52 -9.88 -17.06
C VAL A 92 -7.82 -10.31 -16.37
N LEU A 93 -8.95 -10.23 -17.08
CA LEU A 93 -10.25 -10.67 -16.53
C LEU A 93 -10.27 -12.14 -16.14
N GLY A 94 -9.62 -13.00 -16.93
CA GLY A 94 -9.42 -14.42 -16.62
C GLY A 94 -8.61 -14.60 -15.34
N ALA A 95 -7.45 -13.94 -15.25
CA ALA A 95 -6.57 -14.03 -14.08
C ALA A 95 -7.23 -13.49 -12.79
N ILE A 96 -8.01 -12.40 -12.87
CA ILE A 96 -8.77 -11.88 -11.74
C ILE A 96 -9.82 -12.89 -11.27
N SER A 97 -10.58 -13.47 -12.21
CA SER A 97 -11.61 -14.46 -11.90
C SER A 97 -11.02 -15.72 -11.25
N GLU A 98 -9.90 -16.20 -11.78
CA GLU A 98 -9.16 -17.33 -11.21
C GLU A 98 -8.68 -17.03 -9.79
N ALA A 99 -8.04 -15.87 -9.58
CA ALA A 99 -7.56 -15.45 -8.26
C ALA A 99 -8.69 -15.36 -7.21
N LEU A 100 -9.83 -14.78 -7.56
CA LEU A 100 -11.00 -14.70 -6.67
C LEU A 100 -11.59 -16.09 -6.37
N LEU A 101 -11.63 -16.98 -7.35
CA LEU A 101 -12.14 -18.34 -7.17
C LEU A 101 -11.23 -19.16 -6.24
N THR A 102 -9.92 -19.15 -6.47
CA THR A 102 -8.94 -19.85 -5.62
C THR A 102 -9.04 -19.38 -4.18
N ARG A 103 -9.08 -18.06 -3.95
CA ARG A 103 -9.22 -17.49 -2.59
C ARG A 103 -10.56 -17.83 -1.95
N GLY A 104 -11.64 -17.91 -2.73
CA GLY A 104 -12.94 -18.36 -2.27
C GLY A 104 -12.92 -19.81 -1.79
N GLN A 105 -12.22 -20.69 -2.51
CA GLN A 105 -12.04 -22.10 -2.14
C GLN A 105 -11.20 -22.26 -0.86
N ASP A 106 -10.12 -21.49 -0.71
CA ASP A 106 -9.28 -21.50 0.50
C ASP A 106 -10.07 -21.06 1.74
N LYS A 107 -10.97 -20.07 1.60
CA LYS A 107 -11.83 -19.60 2.71
C LYS A 107 -12.93 -20.60 3.07
N GLN A 108 -13.40 -21.41 2.13
CA GLN A 108 -14.43 -22.43 2.38
C GLN A 108 -13.85 -23.74 2.92
N ASN A 109 -12.53 -23.93 2.90
CA ASN A 109 -11.88 -25.16 3.34
C ASN A 109 -10.82 -24.94 4.45
N PRO A 110 -11.19 -24.43 5.65
CA PRO A 110 -10.26 -24.32 6.76
C PRO A 110 -10.05 -25.67 7.48
N SER A 111 -9.76 -26.75 6.76
CA SER A 111 -9.44 -28.06 7.34
C SER A 111 -8.66 -28.92 6.36
N ASP A 112 -7.34 -28.74 6.33
CA ASP A 112 -6.41 -29.84 6.09
C ASP A 112 -5.06 -29.49 6.71
N GLU A 113 -5.06 -29.46 8.05
CA GLU A 113 -3.85 -29.65 8.82
C GLU A 113 -3.39 -31.09 8.55
N GLN A 114 -2.45 -31.22 7.62
CA GLN A 114 -1.77 -32.47 7.27
C GLN A 114 -1.14 -33.09 8.52
N LYS A 115 -1.87 -33.99 9.17
CA LYS A 115 -1.28 -34.99 10.07
C LYS A 115 -0.97 -36.22 9.21
N PRO A 116 0.29 -36.70 9.17
CA PRO A 116 0.66 -37.81 8.30
C PRO A 116 -0.10 -39.09 8.68
N PRO A 117 -0.41 -39.97 7.70
CA PRO A 117 -1.21 -41.15 7.92
C PRO A 117 -0.37 -42.19 8.67
N VAL A 118 -0.86 -42.65 9.82
CA VAL A 118 -0.33 -43.85 10.46
C VAL A 118 -1.10 -45.04 9.90
N GLU A 119 -0.37 -45.85 9.14
CA GLU A 119 -0.77 -47.12 8.53
C GLU A 119 -1.52 -48.05 9.51
N ASP A 120 -2.69 -48.49 9.05
CA ASP A 120 -3.22 -49.86 9.08
C ASP A 120 -2.64 -50.86 10.10
N GLN A 121 -3.48 -51.26 11.06
CA GLN A 121 -3.86 -52.68 11.20
C GLN A 121 -5.07 -52.85 12.14
N GLU A 122 -6.13 -53.43 11.57
CA GLU A 122 -7.36 -53.88 12.24
C GLU A 122 -7.15 -55.08 13.20
N PRO A 123 -8.12 -55.35 14.10
CA PRO A 123 -7.98 -56.21 15.29
C PRO A 123 -8.30 -57.70 15.01
N PRO A 124 -8.13 -58.60 16.00
CA PRO A 124 -9.32 -59.34 16.41
C PRO A 124 -9.45 -59.66 17.93
N VAL A 125 -10.69 -59.54 18.38
CA VAL A 125 -11.45 -60.24 19.44
C VAL A 125 -10.80 -61.47 20.10
N GLU A 126 -10.87 -61.58 21.44
CA GLU A 126 -11.56 -62.65 22.23
C GLU A 126 -11.21 -62.55 23.75
N ALA A 127 -12.21 -62.61 24.64
CA ALA A 127 -12.09 -62.63 26.12
C ALA A 127 -11.68 -64.03 26.64
N PRO A 128 -11.48 -64.36 27.96
CA PRO A 128 -11.79 -63.65 29.20
C PRO A 128 -10.71 -63.75 30.34
N ALA A 129 -11.04 -63.23 31.52
CA ALA A 129 -10.22 -63.19 32.75
C ALA A 129 -9.68 -64.55 33.24
N PRO A 130 -8.61 -64.55 34.07
CA PRO A 130 -8.84 -65.02 35.44
C PRO A 130 -8.08 -64.26 36.54
N ILE A 131 -8.71 -64.28 37.71
CA ILE A 131 -8.24 -63.93 39.05
C ILE A 131 -7.04 -64.80 39.43
N LYS A 132 -5.93 -64.20 39.93
CA LYS A 132 -5.05 -64.86 40.92
C LYS A 132 -4.49 -63.86 41.94
N ALA A 133 -4.60 -64.29 43.19
CA ALA A 133 -4.17 -63.65 44.42
C ALA A 133 -2.66 -63.82 44.70
N LYS A 134 -2.22 -63.06 45.72
CA LYS A 134 -0.98 -63.13 46.54
C LYS A 134 0.22 -62.29 46.07
N LYS A 135 0.56 -61.30 46.90
CA LYS A 135 1.62 -61.50 47.89
C LYS A 135 1.33 -60.69 49.16
#